data_AF-A0A7J4F8S2-F1
#
_entry.id   AF-A0A7J4F8S2-F1
#
_cell.length_a   1.000
_cell.length_b   1.000
_cell.length_c   1.000
_cell.angle_alpha   90.00
_cell.angle_beta   90.00
_cell.angle_gamma   90.00
#
_symmetry.space_group_name_H-M   'P 1'
#
loop_
_entity.id
_entity.type
_entity.pdbx_description
1 polymer ?
#
loop_
_entity_poly.entity_id
_entity_poly.type
_entity_poly.pdbx_seq_one_letter_code
_entity_poly.pdbx_strand_id
1 'polypeptide(L)'
;WELGRVYIDSAATGFKGNVHVIIPPGQGAVGERTACMRCFYPVQPADDAGAAACTLPGHARTREHCILKGEEMFIRERGAVEDYTAEDLVEIAELARRTSVESPYLDEQTFTAPEVENVVKNKLPAIITVNAVVASILSHEVLKALHRIYERDIGPLLDPPYLEYSARYGIFTPMGIEPDEGCPVCGTGAGVGTLTVTTPTVGGLLEALSGMGIAADGALVTRALDGTVVSRPGGGGDGTPLADLGVSDAERIRVTYREDGERRSVVLEVAVEEDR
;
A
#
# COMPACT_ATOMS: atom_id res chain seq x y z
N TRP A 1 1.79 1.25 -15.06
CA TRP A 1 0.68 2.20 -15.33
C TRP A 1 1.14 3.26 -16.32
N GLU A 2 0.65 3.23 -17.57
CA GLU A 2 0.83 4.37 -18.46
C GLU A 2 -0.06 5.52 -17.96
N LEU A 3 0.56 6.60 -17.49
CA LEU A 3 0.00 7.75 -16.74
C LEU A 3 -1.03 8.62 -17.51
N GLY A 4 -1.73 8.08 -18.49
CA GLY A 4 -2.61 8.86 -19.37
C GLY A 4 -3.87 8.12 -19.77
N ARG A 5 -4.56 7.47 -18.83
CA ARG A 5 -5.91 6.91 -19.05
C ARG A 5 -6.74 7.07 -17.78
N VAL A 6 -8.05 7.30 -17.95
CA VAL A 6 -9.01 7.24 -16.83
C VAL A 6 -8.95 5.85 -16.20
N TYR A 7 -8.84 5.81 -14.88
CA TYR A 7 -8.80 4.57 -14.09
C TYR A 7 -9.95 4.57 -13.10
N ILE A 8 -10.70 3.48 -13.04
CA ILE A 8 -11.85 3.35 -12.14
C ILE A 8 -11.58 2.15 -11.25
N ASP A 9 -11.37 2.43 -9.97
CA ASP A 9 -11.02 1.44 -8.96
C ASP A 9 -12.22 1.15 -8.06
N SER A 10 -12.24 -0.05 -7.49
CA SER A 10 -13.22 -0.39 -6.48
C SER A 10 -12.71 -1.49 -5.57
N ALA A 11 -13.18 -1.47 -4.32
CA ALA A 11 -12.98 -2.57 -3.38
C ALA A 11 -14.27 -2.86 -2.62
N ALA A 12 -14.35 -4.07 -2.06
CA ALA A 12 -15.45 -4.49 -1.21
C ALA A 12 -14.95 -5.45 -0.13
N THR A 13 -15.43 -5.25 1.10
CA THR A 13 -15.10 -6.10 2.24
C THR A 13 -16.27 -6.10 3.21
N GLY A 14 -16.81 -7.29 3.47
CA GLY A 14 -17.99 -7.51 4.31
C GLY A 14 -19.17 -6.68 3.81
N PHE A 15 -19.64 -5.76 4.67
CA PHE A 15 -20.76 -4.85 4.39
C PHE A 15 -20.32 -3.47 3.86
N LYS A 16 -19.05 -3.31 3.50
CA LYS A 16 -18.52 -2.05 2.96
C LYS A 16 -18.02 -2.26 1.54
N GLY A 17 -18.11 -1.22 0.74
CA GLY A 17 -17.42 -1.15 -0.54
C GLY A 17 -17.22 0.28 -0.97
N ASN A 18 -16.44 0.48 -2.02
CA ASN A 18 -16.15 1.81 -2.53
C ASN A 18 -15.88 1.79 -4.03
N VAL A 19 -16.10 2.94 -4.68
CA VAL A 19 -15.71 3.20 -6.06
C VAL A 19 -14.95 4.52 -6.10
N HIS A 20 -13.85 4.54 -6.86
CA HIS A 20 -12.99 5.70 -7.04
C HIS A 20 -12.74 5.94 -8.52
N VAL A 21 -13.06 7.15 -9.00
CA VAL A 21 -12.76 7.58 -10.37
C VAL A 21 -11.50 8.44 -10.37
N ILE A 22 -10.45 7.91 -10.99
CA ILE A 22 -9.13 8.53 -11.11
C ILE A 22 -8.96 9.08 -12.53
N ILE A 23 -8.82 10.40 -12.61
CA ILE A 23 -8.58 11.14 -13.85
C ILE A 23 -7.18 11.74 -13.75
N PRO A 24 -6.20 11.17 -14.47
CA PRO A 24 -4.85 11.72 -14.51
C PRO A 24 -4.82 13.13 -15.11
N PRO A 25 -3.80 13.94 -14.78
CA PRO A 25 -3.62 15.26 -15.37
C PRO A 25 -3.55 15.16 -16.91
N GLY A 26 -4.27 16.06 -17.60
CA GLY A 26 -4.27 16.16 -19.06
C GLY A 26 -5.26 15.24 -19.81
N GLN A 27 -6.11 14.49 -19.10
CA GLN A 27 -7.04 13.50 -19.69
C GLN A 27 -8.52 13.71 -19.32
N GLY A 28 -8.86 14.74 -18.56
CA GLY A 28 -10.23 15.17 -18.34
C GLY A 28 -10.75 16.12 -19.42
N ALA A 29 -12.04 16.46 -19.38
CA ALA A 29 -12.47 17.74 -19.95
C ALA A 29 -11.59 18.83 -19.33
N VAL A 30 -11.00 19.69 -20.16
CA VAL A 30 -9.96 20.67 -19.83
C VAL A 30 -9.96 21.09 -18.34
N GLY A 31 -9.04 20.55 -17.53
CA GLY A 31 -8.84 20.94 -16.14
C GLY A 31 -9.31 19.96 -15.06
N GLU A 32 -10.07 18.91 -15.40
CA GLU A 32 -10.50 17.89 -14.44
C GLU A 32 -9.34 16.91 -14.14
N ARG A 33 -8.76 17.00 -12.93
CA ARG A 33 -7.84 15.99 -12.37
C ARG A 33 -8.39 15.54 -11.01
N THR A 34 -8.24 14.26 -10.68
CA THR A 34 -8.65 13.73 -9.38
C THR A 34 -7.47 13.08 -8.66
N ALA A 35 -7.63 12.85 -7.36
CA ALA A 35 -6.62 12.22 -6.53
C ALA A 35 -6.25 10.82 -7.05
N CYS A 36 -4.95 10.52 -7.17
CA CYS A 36 -4.52 9.15 -7.51
C CYS A 36 -4.64 8.21 -6.30
N MET A 37 -4.41 6.91 -6.51
CA MET A 37 -4.41 5.92 -5.41
C MET A 37 -3.41 6.25 -4.30
N ARG A 38 -2.30 6.94 -4.61
CA ARG A 38 -1.32 7.34 -3.59
C ARG A 38 -1.83 8.49 -2.71
N CYS A 39 -2.55 9.45 -3.29
CA CYS A 39 -3.19 10.53 -2.52
C CYS A 39 -4.25 10.00 -1.55
N PHE A 40 -4.78 8.80 -1.81
CA PHE A 40 -5.74 8.11 -0.94
C PHE A 40 -5.09 7.49 0.31
N TYR A 41 -3.75 7.39 0.39
CA TYR A 41 -3.08 6.88 1.58
C TYR A 41 -3.02 7.97 2.66
N PRO A 42 -3.49 7.74 3.91
CA PRO A 42 -3.68 6.46 4.60
C PRO A 42 -5.15 6.07 4.86
N VAL A 43 -6.10 6.40 3.97
CA VAL A 43 -7.54 6.08 4.21
C VAL A 43 -7.81 4.57 4.28
N GLN A 44 -6.93 3.74 3.70
CA GLN A 44 -6.99 2.28 3.84
C GLN A 44 -6.85 1.90 5.32
N PRO A 45 -7.76 1.07 5.87
CA PRO A 45 -7.61 0.58 7.23
C PRO A 45 -6.30 -0.21 7.36
N ALA A 46 -5.69 -0.15 8.55
CA ALA A 46 -4.57 -1.04 8.86
C ALA A 46 -5.02 -2.50 8.76
N ASP A 47 -4.10 -3.41 8.39
CA ASP A 47 -4.40 -4.84 8.37
C ASP A 47 -4.76 -5.32 9.79
N ASP A 48 -6.04 -5.62 10.01
CA ASP A 48 -6.58 -6.06 11.30
C ASP A 48 -6.03 -7.43 11.74
N ALA A 49 -5.43 -8.19 10.81
CA ALA A 49 -4.83 -9.50 11.07
C ALA A 49 -3.36 -9.44 11.49
N GLY A 50 -2.74 -8.25 11.56
CA GLY A 50 -1.33 -8.11 11.92
C GLY A 50 -1.07 -8.07 13.42
N ALA A 51 -0.01 -8.73 13.88
CA ALA A 51 0.56 -8.51 15.20
C ALA A 51 1.80 -7.63 15.08
N ALA A 52 2.03 -6.72 16.04
CA ALA A 52 3.30 -6.00 16.10
C ALA A 52 4.45 -7.02 16.25
N ALA A 53 5.56 -6.82 15.54
CA ALA A 53 6.68 -7.78 15.53
C ALA A 53 7.22 -8.13 16.92
N CYS A 54 7.13 -7.21 17.90
CA CYS A 54 7.51 -7.47 19.28
C CYS A 54 6.55 -8.38 20.05
N THR A 55 5.34 -8.62 19.53
CA THR A 55 4.29 -9.43 20.16
C THR A 55 4.49 -10.92 19.91
N LEU A 56 5.00 -11.31 18.73
CA LEU A 56 5.18 -12.71 18.36
C LEU A 56 6.27 -13.42 19.20
N PRO A 57 7.45 -12.81 19.45
CA PRO A 57 8.43 -13.38 20.39
C PRO A 57 7.95 -13.38 21.85
N GLY A 58 7.08 -12.42 22.22
CA GLY A 58 6.51 -12.27 23.54
C GLY A 58 5.33 -13.21 23.83
N HIS A 59 4.55 -12.89 24.86
CA HIS A 59 3.32 -13.64 25.17
C HIS A 59 2.14 -13.11 24.34
N ALA A 60 1.39 -14.04 23.73
CA ALA A 60 0.17 -13.73 22.99
C ALA A 60 -0.87 -13.07 23.89
N ARG A 61 -1.60 -12.09 23.35
CA ARG A 61 -2.59 -11.29 24.11
C ARG A 61 -4.01 -11.42 23.56
N THR A 62 -4.14 -11.93 22.34
CA THR A 62 -5.41 -12.20 21.68
C THR A 62 -5.36 -13.60 21.08
N ARG A 63 -6.52 -14.11 20.67
CA ARG A 63 -6.61 -15.42 20.02
C ARG A 63 -5.86 -15.43 18.69
N GLU A 64 -5.89 -14.33 17.95
CA GLU A 64 -5.18 -14.14 16.69
C GLU A 64 -3.66 -14.19 16.90
N HIS A 65 -3.15 -13.57 17.97
CA HIS A 65 -1.73 -13.68 18.32
C HIS A 65 -1.31 -15.13 18.59
N CYS A 66 -2.17 -15.95 19.19
CA CYS A 66 -1.90 -17.38 19.37
C CYS A 66 -1.80 -18.10 18.03
N ILE A 67 -2.68 -17.78 17.08
CA ILE A 67 -2.67 -18.40 15.74
C ILE A 67 -1.43 -17.98 14.96
N LEU A 68 -1.12 -16.69 14.88
CA LEU A 68 0.07 -16.18 14.17
C LEU A 68 1.37 -16.73 14.76
N LYS A 69 1.46 -16.85 16.09
CA LYS A 69 2.61 -17.47 16.73
C LYS A 69 2.66 -18.99 16.48
N GLY A 70 1.50 -19.65 16.42
CA GLY A 70 1.41 -21.05 16.03
C GLY A 70 1.88 -21.27 14.58
N GLU A 71 1.50 -20.39 13.66
CA GLU A 71 1.96 -20.37 12.27
C GLU A 71 3.49 -20.16 12.19
N GLU A 72 4.03 -19.18 12.93
CA GLU A 72 5.47 -18.95 12.99
C GLU A 72 6.24 -20.20 13.47
N MET A 73 5.74 -20.86 14.51
CA MET A 73 6.33 -22.11 15.02
C MET A 73 6.26 -23.24 13.99
N PHE A 74 5.13 -23.39 13.29
CA PHE A 74 4.96 -24.35 12.21
C PHE A 74 5.96 -24.11 11.07
N ILE A 75 6.07 -22.87 10.59
CA ILE A 75 7.01 -22.46 9.54
C ILE A 75 8.46 -22.70 9.98
N ARG A 76 8.80 -22.45 11.24
CA ARG A 76 10.16 -22.68 11.76
C ARG A 76 10.56 -24.16 11.76
N GLU A 77 9.59 -25.06 11.97
CA GLU A 77 9.83 -26.51 12.01
C GLU A 77 9.77 -27.15 10.61
N ARG A 78 8.85 -26.71 9.76
CA ARG A 78 8.55 -27.33 8.45
C ARG A 78 9.08 -26.57 7.24
N GLY A 79 9.49 -25.31 7.43
CA GLY A 79 9.74 -24.35 6.36
C GLY A 79 8.46 -23.63 5.93
N ALA A 80 8.63 -22.52 5.20
CA ALA A 80 7.50 -21.80 4.62
C ALA A 80 6.81 -22.67 3.55
N VAL A 81 5.48 -22.66 3.56
CA VAL A 81 4.63 -23.37 2.58
C VAL A 81 3.85 -22.36 1.75
N GLU A 82 3.55 -22.70 0.50
CA GLU A 82 2.77 -21.83 -0.39
C GLU A 82 1.27 -21.83 -0.05
N ASP A 83 0.74 -22.98 0.39
CA ASP A 83 -0.64 -23.11 0.84
C ASP A 83 -0.72 -24.14 1.99
N TYR A 84 -1.66 -23.91 2.89
CA TYR A 84 -1.90 -24.76 4.05
C TYR A 84 -2.90 -25.86 3.72
N THR A 85 -2.51 -27.10 3.95
CA THR A 85 -3.40 -28.27 3.89
C THR A 85 -4.32 -28.33 5.12
N ALA A 86 -5.34 -29.20 5.09
CA ALA A 86 -6.22 -29.39 6.24
C ALA A 86 -5.44 -29.88 7.47
N GLU A 87 -4.44 -30.73 7.26
CA GLU A 87 -3.54 -31.25 8.29
C GLU A 87 -2.68 -30.13 8.89
N ASP A 88 -2.12 -29.25 8.05
CA ASP A 88 -1.32 -28.12 8.52
C ASP A 88 -2.16 -27.17 9.40
N LEU A 89 -3.41 -26.90 9.02
CA LEU A 89 -4.31 -26.05 9.80
C LEU A 89 -4.65 -26.65 11.17
N VAL A 90 -4.75 -27.97 11.26
CA VAL A 90 -4.96 -28.67 12.54
C VAL A 90 -3.70 -28.59 13.41
N GLU A 91 -2.51 -28.78 12.83
CA GLU A 91 -1.24 -28.67 13.53
C GLU A 91 -1.01 -27.23 14.06
N ILE A 92 -1.30 -26.23 13.24
CA ILE A 92 -1.26 -24.82 13.64
C ILE A 92 -2.27 -24.54 14.76
N ALA A 93 -3.47 -25.13 14.71
CA ALA A 93 -4.45 -25.00 15.79
C ALA A 93 -3.94 -25.58 17.13
N GLU A 94 -3.23 -26.71 17.09
CA GLU A 94 -2.60 -27.29 18.28
C GLU A 94 -1.46 -26.43 18.83
N LEU A 95 -0.63 -25.89 17.94
CA LEU A 95 0.42 -24.93 18.27
C LEU A 95 -0.14 -23.64 18.89
N ALA A 96 -1.23 -23.12 18.34
CA ALA A 96 -1.95 -21.96 18.87
C ALA A 96 -2.53 -22.24 20.26
N ARG A 97 -3.08 -23.44 20.48
CA ARG A 97 -3.56 -23.87 21.81
C ARG A 97 -2.42 -23.87 22.83
N ARG A 98 -1.25 -24.45 22.49
CA ARG A 98 -0.07 -24.41 23.36
C ARG A 98 0.32 -22.98 23.72
N THR A 99 0.36 -22.11 22.72
CA THR A 99 0.63 -20.68 22.91
C THR A 99 -0.36 -20.01 23.88
N SER A 100 -1.65 -20.36 23.85
CA SER A 100 -2.63 -19.81 24.77
C SER A 100 -2.38 -20.22 26.23
N VAL A 101 -1.98 -21.48 26.46
CA VAL A 101 -1.66 -22.01 27.79
C VAL A 101 -0.39 -21.38 28.38
N GLU A 102 0.58 -21.04 27.52
CA GLU A 102 1.82 -20.38 27.93
C GLU A 102 1.65 -18.87 28.19
N SER A 103 0.52 -18.27 27.78
CA SER A 103 0.28 -16.85 27.99
C SER A 103 -0.28 -16.59 29.39
N PRO A 104 0.32 -15.66 30.17
CA PRO A 104 -0.27 -15.24 31.44
C PRO A 104 -1.50 -14.33 31.27
N TYR A 105 -1.85 -13.96 30.03
CA TYR A 105 -2.94 -13.02 29.72
C TYR A 105 -4.19 -13.70 29.20
N LEU A 106 -4.13 -15.00 28.90
CA LEU A 106 -5.21 -15.75 28.28
C LEU A 106 -5.45 -17.04 29.07
N ASP A 107 -6.71 -17.40 29.24
CA ASP A 107 -7.06 -18.76 29.63
C ASP A 107 -6.81 -19.72 28.45
N GLU A 108 -6.75 -21.02 28.72
CA GLU A 108 -6.65 -22.03 27.65
C GLU A 108 -7.77 -21.84 26.62
N GLN A 109 -7.37 -21.66 25.35
CA GLN A 109 -8.27 -21.41 24.24
C GLN A 109 -8.36 -22.65 23.33
N THR A 110 -9.54 -22.93 22.79
CA THR A 110 -9.71 -23.92 21.72
C THR A 110 -9.73 -23.22 20.36
N PHE A 111 -9.02 -23.78 19.37
CA PHE A 111 -8.97 -23.25 18.00
C PHE A 111 -9.52 -24.26 17.01
N THR A 112 -10.22 -23.78 15.98
CA THR A 112 -10.74 -24.63 14.90
C THR A 112 -9.96 -24.40 13.60
N ALA A 113 -9.82 -25.42 12.76
CA ALA A 113 -9.12 -25.28 11.48
C ALA A 113 -9.68 -24.13 10.59
N PRO A 114 -11.01 -23.92 10.49
CA PRO A 114 -11.54 -22.78 9.73
C PRO A 114 -11.17 -21.41 10.33
N GLU A 115 -11.12 -21.30 11.66
CA GLU A 115 -10.69 -20.08 12.34
C GLU A 115 -9.22 -19.79 12.05
N VAL A 116 -8.36 -20.81 12.18
CA VAL A 116 -6.93 -20.72 11.85
C VAL A 116 -6.78 -20.27 10.39
N GLU A 117 -7.46 -20.94 9.47
CA GLU A 117 -7.39 -20.64 8.04
C GLU A 117 -7.79 -19.19 7.74
N ASN A 118 -8.80 -18.65 8.42
CA ASN A 118 -9.22 -17.27 8.25
C ASN A 118 -8.11 -16.28 8.63
N VAL A 119 -7.37 -16.56 9.70
CA VAL A 119 -6.29 -15.69 10.18
C VAL A 119 -5.04 -15.85 9.30
N VAL A 120 -4.56 -17.07 9.09
CA VAL A 120 -3.30 -17.30 8.36
C VAL A 120 -3.40 -16.91 6.88
N LYS A 121 -4.58 -17.05 6.26
CA LYS A 121 -4.80 -16.61 4.88
C LYS A 121 -5.33 -15.19 4.77
N ASN A 122 -5.39 -14.43 5.88
CA ASN A 122 -5.96 -13.07 5.95
C ASN A 122 -7.29 -12.95 5.17
N LYS A 123 -8.22 -13.88 5.39
CA LYS A 123 -9.46 -13.97 4.61
C LYS A 123 -10.35 -12.78 4.89
N LEU A 124 -10.57 -11.95 3.87
CA LEU A 124 -11.54 -10.87 3.93
C LEU A 124 -12.97 -11.40 3.72
N PRO A 125 -13.95 -11.01 4.57
CA PRO A 125 -15.34 -11.39 4.36
C PRO A 125 -15.84 -10.81 3.02
N ALA A 126 -16.57 -11.61 2.25
CA ALA A 126 -17.13 -11.19 0.96
C ALA A 126 -18.63 -11.47 0.91
N ILE A 127 -19.42 -10.47 0.49
CA ILE A 127 -20.87 -10.58 0.35
C ILE A 127 -21.25 -10.27 -1.08
N ILE A 128 -21.90 -11.22 -1.75
CA ILE A 128 -22.21 -11.13 -3.18
C ILE A 128 -23.06 -9.91 -3.53
N THR A 129 -23.97 -9.49 -2.65
CA THR A 129 -24.82 -8.31 -2.87
C THR A 129 -24.01 -7.02 -2.83
N VAL A 130 -22.97 -6.92 -2.00
CA VAL A 130 -22.09 -5.75 -1.93
C VAL A 130 -21.24 -5.67 -3.20
N ASN A 131 -20.66 -6.78 -3.62
CA ASN A 131 -19.92 -6.86 -4.88
C ASN A 131 -20.80 -6.48 -6.08
N ALA A 132 -22.06 -6.92 -6.10
CA ALA A 132 -23.00 -6.57 -7.16
C ALA A 132 -23.30 -5.06 -7.21
N VAL A 133 -23.50 -4.41 -6.05
CA VAL A 133 -23.72 -2.95 -5.98
C VAL A 133 -22.49 -2.19 -6.46
N VAL A 134 -21.30 -2.54 -5.93
CA VAL A 134 -20.04 -1.88 -6.29
C VAL A 134 -19.71 -2.06 -7.78
N ALA A 135 -19.83 -3.29 -8.30
CA ALA A 135 -19.58 -3.59 -9.71
C ALA A 135 -20.58 -2.89 -10.65
N SER A 136 -21.84 -2.72 -10.22
CA SER A 136 -22.83 -1.94 -10.97
C SER A 136 -22.37 -0.49 -11.11
N ILE A 137 -21.97 0.16 -10.02
CA ILE A 137 -21.50 1.55 -10.03
C ILE A 137 -20.24 1.69 -10.90
N LEU A 138 -19.26 0.80 -10.70
CA LEU A 138 -18.03 0.78 -11.51
C LEU A 138 -18.35 0.64 -13.00
N SER A 139 -19.30 -0.25 -13.37
CA SER A 139 -19.71 -0.43 -14.77
C SER A 139 -20.36 0.81 -15.37
N HIS A 140 -21.15 1.55 -14.59
CA HIS A 140 -21.75 2.81 -15.04
C HIS A 140 -20.68 3.89 -15.28
N GLU A 141 -19.70 4.02 -14.39
CA GLU A 141 -18.59 4.97 -14.56
C GLU A 141 -17.71 4.61 -15.74
N VAL A 142 -17.44 3.31 -15.96
CA VAL A 142 -16.71 2.83 -17.15
C VAL A 142 -17.48 3.20 -18.42
N LEU A 143 -18.79 2.99 -18.44
CA LEU A 143 -19.60 3.34 -19.61
C LEU A 143 -19.57 4.85 -19.90
N LYS A 144 -19.72 5.69 -18.87
CA LYS A 144 -19.59 7.16 -19.01
C LYS A 144 -18.22 7.57 -19.53
N ALA A 145 -17.15 7.00 -18.99
CA ALA A 145 -15.78 7.25 -19.43
C ALA A 145 -15.57 6.84 -20.90
N LEU A 146 -16.04 5.66 -21.30
CA LEU A 146 -15.95 5.18 -22.68
C LEU A 146 -16.68 6.09 -23.66
N HIS A 147 -17.91 6.51 -23.33
CA HIS A 147 -18.66 7.43 -24.18
C HIS A 147 -17.90 8.75 -24.37
N ARG A 148 -17.32 9.30 -23.30
CA ARG A 148 -16.51 10.53 -23.36
C ARG A 148 -15.28 10.40 -24.25
N ILE A 149 -14.61 9.24 -24.23
CA ILE A 149 -13.48 8.93 -25.13
C ILE A 149 -13.91 8.99 -26.60
N TYR A 150 -15.15 8.62 -26.91
CA TYR A 150 -15.73 8.68 -28.26
C TYR A 150 -16.51 9.98 -28.54
N GLU A 151 -16.17 11.07 -27.86
CA GLU A 151 -16.78 12.41 -28.04
C GLU A 151 -18.31 12.41 -27.86
N ARG A 152 -18.83 11.49 -27.04
CA ARG A 152 -20.24 11.42 -26.65
C ARG A 152 -20.36 11.64 -25.15
N ASP A 153 -21.32 12.46 -24.73
CA ASP A 153 -21.59 12.65 -23.31
C ASP A 153 -22.93 12.01 -22.93
N ILE A 154 -22.88 11.04 -22.02
CA ILE A 154 -24.06 10.40 -21.43
C ILE A 154 -24.23 10.76 -19.95
N GLY A 155 -23.40 11.68 -19.45
CA GLY A 155 -23.45 12.18 -18.08
C GLY A 155 -22.05 12.43 -17.49
N PRO A 156 -21.97 13.23 -16.43
CA PRO A 156 -20.72 13.44 -15.71
C PRO A 156 -20.23 12.15 -15.05
N LEU A 157 -18.91 12.02 -15.01
CA LEU A 157 -18.26 11.05 -14.13
C LEU A 157 -18.59 11.36 -12.68
N LEU A 158 -18.41 10.37 -11.82
CA LEU A 158 -18.60 10.48 -10.38
C LEU A 158 -17.87 11.72 -9.81
N ASP A 159 -18.63 12.64 -9.22
CA ASP A 159 -18.16 13.83 -8.53
C ASP A 159 -19.01 14.05 -7.26
N PRO A 160 -18.43 14.03 -6.05
CA PRO A 160 -17.02 13.78 -5.71
C PRO A 160 -16.45 12.45 -6.21
N PRO A 161 -15.14 12.35 -6.50
CA PRO A 161 -14.57 11.21 -7.24
C PRO A 161 -14.54 9.89 -6.45
N TYR A 162 -14.81 9.93 -5.15
CA TYR A 162 -14.86 8.75 -4.29
C TYR A 162 -16.25 8.56 -3.70
N LEU A 163 -16.73 7.33 -3.71
CA LEU A 163 -18.01 6.94 -3.13
C LEU A 163 -17.83 5.72 -2.25
N GLU A 164 -18.17 5.84 -0.97
CA GLU A 164 -18.30 4.71 -0.05
C GLU A 164 -19.74 4.19 -0.04
N TYR A 165 -19.90 2.88 -0.01
CA TYR A 165 -21.17 2.19 0.18
C TYR A 165 -21.13 1.38 1.47
N SER A 166 -22.08 1.64 2.36
CA SER A 166 -22.32 0.87 3.57
C SER A 166 -23.60 0.06 3.44
N ALA A 167 -23.47 -1.23 3.13
CA ALA A 167 -24.61 -2.15 3.03
C ALA A 167 -25.31 -2.40 4.37
N ARG A 168 -24.61 -2.17 5.49
CA ARG A 168 -25.22 -2.25 6.84
C ARG A 168 -26.37 -1.25 7.00
N TYR A 169 -26.22 -0.07 6.42
CA TYR A 169 -27.21 1.01 6.52
C TYR A 169 -27.92 1.31 5.19
N GLY A 170 -27.45 0.72 4.08
CA GLY A 170 -27.92 1.05 2.73
C GLY A 170 -27.58 2.47 2.31
N ILE A 171 -26.49 3.03 2.84
CA ILE A 171 -26.10 4.43 2.63
C ILE A 171 -24.94 4.51 1.65
N PHE A 172 -25.02 5.49 0.75
CA PHE A 172 -23.93 5.91 -0.12
C PHE A 172 -23.37 7.25 0.38
N THR A 173 -22.07 7.31 0.62
CA THR A 173 -21.38 8.48 1.14
C THR A 173 -20.37 8.97 0.10
N PRO A 174 -20.68 10.04 -0.65
CA PRO A 174 -19.71 10.67 -1.53
C PRO A 174 -18.65 11.42 -0.71
N MET A 175 -17.38 11.33 -1.13
CA MET A 175 -16.27 12.00 -0.47
C MET A 175 -15.39 12.71 -1.50
N GLY A 176 -15.13 14.00 -1.24
CA GLY A 176 -14.16 14.79 -1.98
C GLY A 176 -12.76 14.45 -1.52
N ILE A 177 -11.93 13.96 -2.44
CA ILE A 177 -10.52 13.70 -2.18
C ILE A 177 -9.75 14.57 -3.15
N GLU A 178 -9.07 15.56 -2.58
CA GLU A 178 -8.31 16.51 -3.35
C GLU A 178 -6.97 15.88 -3.77
N PRO A 179 -6.55 16.10 -5.03
CA PRO A 179 -5.21 15.69 -5.46
C PRO A 179 -4.16 16.49 -4.70
N ASP A 180 -3.18 15.78 -4.13
CA ASP A 180 -2.03 16.40 -3.49
C ASP A 180 -1.03 16.90 -4.56
N GLU A 181 -0.69 18.18 -4.50
CA GLU A 181 0.27 18.83 -5.41
C GLU A 181 1.71 18.32 -5.21
N GLY A 182 2.04 17.87 -3.99
CA GLY A 182 3.32 17.24 -3.66
C GLY A 182 3.38 15.75 -4.00
N CYS A 183 2.30 15.18 -4.52
CA CYS A 183 2.24 13.75 -4.82
C CYS A 183 3.30 13.37 -5.87
N PRO A 184 4.20 12.41 -5.59
CA PRO A 184 5.23 12.00 -6.55
C PRO A 184 4.64 11.35 -7.82
N VAL A 185 3.36 10.96 -7.77
CA VAL A 185 2.64 10.30 -8.88
C VAL A 185 1.84 11.30 -9.71
N CYS A 186 0.97 12.11 -9.11
CA CYS A 186 0.02 12.96 -9.83
C CYS A 186 0.12 14.46 -9.57
N GLY A 187 1.09 14.91 -8.77
CA GLY A 187 1.31 16.33 -8.46
C GLY A 187 1.80 17.14 -9.67
N THR A 188 1.78 18.48 -9.58
CA THR A 188 2.25 19.40 -10.63
C THR A 188 3.72 19.22 -11.03
N GLY A 189 4.51 18.53 -10.20
CA GLY A 189 5.84 18.04 -10.51
C GLY A 189 5.87 16.52 -10.68
N ALA A 190 4.91 15.90 -11.38
CA ALA A 190 4.90 14.46 -11.60
C ALA A 190 6.27 13.98 -12.10
N GLY A 191 6.96 13.20 -11.28
CA GLY A 191 8.35 12.81 -11.49
C GLY A 191 9.41 13.68 -10.82
N VAL A 192 9.08 14.65 -9.96
CA VAL A 192 9.91 15.45 -9.02
C VAL A 192 9.15 15.50 -7.69
N GLY A 193 9.25 14.43 -6.89
CA GLY A 193 8.74 14.43 -5.51
C GLY A 193 9.74 15.07 -4.55
N THR A 194 9.29 15.77 -3.52
CA THR A 194 10.21 16.23 -2.46
C THR A 194 10.48 15.07 -1.50
N LEU A 195 11.75 14.76 -1.27
CA LEU A 195 12.19 13.73 -0.34
C LEU A 195 12.88 14.41 0.85
N THR A 196 12.22 14.40 1.99
CA THR A 196 12.81 14.91 3.23
C THR A 196 13.77 13.87 3.81
N VAL A 197 15.03 14.26 3.97
CA VAL A 197 16.08 13.43 4.54
C VAL A 197 16.49 14.04 5.89
N THR A 198 16.12 13.34 6.97
CA THR A 198 16.42 13.76 8.35
C THR A 198 17.88 13.49 8.74
N THR A 199 18.46 12.40 8.20
CA THR A 199 19.85 12.03 8.42
C THR A 199 20.59 12.19 7.10
N PRO A 200 21.51 13.16 6.93
CA PRO A 200 22.14 13.51 5.65
C PRO A 200 23.21 12.51 5.19
N THR A 201 22.90 11.22 5.26
CA THR A 201 23.73 10.10 4.81
C THR A 201 23.01 9.29 3.74
N VAL A 202 23.73 8.44 3.02
CA VAL A 202 23.13 7.48 2.07
C VAL A 202 22.10 6.58 2.77
N GLY A 203 22.35 6.16 4.01
CA GLY A 203 21.41 5.35 4.79
C GLY A 203 20.10 6.10 5.06
N GLY A 204 20.17 7.36 5.52
CA GLY A 204 18.99 8.18 5.75
C GLY A 204 18.20 8.47 4.47
N LEU A 205 18.89 8.60 3.33
CA LEU A 205 18.25 8.71 2.02
C LEU A 205 17.45 7.43 1.67
N LEU A 206 18.02 6.25 1.89
CA LEU A 206 17.36 4.96 1.60
C LEU A 206 16.18 4.70 2.55
N GLU A 207 16.29 5.09 3.82
CA GLU A 207 15.17 5.06 4.78
C GLU A 207 14.02 5.97 4.33
N ALA A 208 14.34 7.20 3.91
CA ALA A 208 13.34 8.13 3.40
C ALA A 208 12.63 7.60 2.14
N LEU A 209 13.37 6.97 1.22
CA LEU A 209 12.79 6.31 0.04
C LEU A 209 11.88 5.14 0.41
N SER A 210 12.27 4.35 1.41
CA SER A 210 11.45 3.25 1.93
C SER A 210 10.14 3.78 2.53
N GLY A 211 10.18 4.91 3.25
CA GLY A 211 8.99 5.60 3.76
C GLY A 211 8.04 6.10 2.66
N MET A 212 8.54 6.35 1.44
CA MET A 212 7.71 6.66 0.28
C MET A 212 7.09 5.42 -0.38
N GLY A 213 7.40 4.21 0.09
CA GLY A 213 6.97 2.94 -0.51
C GLY A 213 7.83 2.50 -1.69
N ILE A 214 9.02 3.09 -1.88
CA ILE A 214 9.97 2.69 -2.91
C ILE A 214 10.92 1.64 -2.29
N ALA A 215 10.99 0.45 -2.87
CA ALA A 215 11.89 -0.61 -2.40
C ALA A 215 13.37 -0.20 -2.55
N ALA A 216 13.94 0.36 -1.48
CA ALA A 216 15.25 0.98 -1.49
C ALA A 216 16.40 -0.01 -1.75
N ASP A 217 16.29 -1.25 -1.27
CA ASP A 217 17.30 -2.31 -1.44
C ASP A 217 17.56 -2.68 -2.92
N GLY A 218 16.57 -2.43 -3.79
CA GLY A 218 16.64 -2.67 -5.23
C GLY A 218 16.85 -1.40 -6.07
N ALA A 219 17.01 -0.23 -5.45
CA ALA A 219 17.00 1.05 -6.13
C ALA A 219 18.42 1.52 -6.51
N LEU A 220 18.58 2.00 -7.75
CA LEU A 220 19.73 2.76 -8.21
C LEU A 220 19.43 4.24 -8.07
N VAL A 221 20.21 4.95 -7.26
CA VAL A 221 20.08 6.40 -7.07
C VAL A 221 21.23 7.10 -7.80
N THR A 222 20.89 8.02 -8.69
CA THR A 222 21.85 8.87 -9.40
C THR A 222 21.47 10.33 -9.26
N ARG A 223 22.42 11.25 -9.33
CA ARG A 223 22.10 12.67 -9.53
C ARG A 223 21.39 12.86 -10.86
N ALA A 224 20.36 13.71 -10.88
CA ALA A 224 19.53 13.91 -12.07
C ALA A 224 20.26 14.70 -13.16
N LEU A 225 21.19 15.59 -12.77
CA LEU A 225 21.92 16.49 -13.66
C LEU A 225 23.01 15.79 -14.47
N ASP A 226 23.86 15.01 -13.83
CA ASP A 226 25.08 14.44 -14.42
C ASP A 226 25.10 12.90 -14.46
N GLY A 227 24.11 12.24 -13.82
CA GLY A 227 24.04 10.78 -13.72
C GLY A 227 25.06 10.16 -12.76
N THR A 228 25.74 10.97 -11.94
CA THR A 228 26.68 10.48 -10.94
C THR A 228 25.95 9.56 -9.96
N VAL A 229 26.51 8.38 -9.71
CA VAL A 229 25.89 7.36 -8.85
C VAL A 229 26.03 7.77 -7.39
N VAL A 230 24.90 7.90 -6.70
CA VAL A 230 24.81 8.19 -5.27
C VAL A 230 24.71 6.88 -4.48
N SER A 231 23.89 5.94 -4.94
CA SER A 231 23.74 4.62 -4.30
C SER A 231 23.43 3.53 -5.34
N ARG A 232 23.89 2.30 -5.08
CA ARG A 232 23.64 1.11 -5.92
C ARG A 232 22.88 0.03 -5.13
N PRO A 233 22.06 -0.79 -5.80
CA PRO A 233 21.42 -1.94 -5.18
C PRO A 233 22.45 -2.88 -4.53
N GLY A 234 22.27 -3.19 -3.23
CA GLY A 234 23.18 -4.05 -2.46
C GLY A 234 24.60 -3.50 -2.25
N GLY A 235 24.84 -2.22 -2.52
CA GLY A 235 26.13 -1.56 -2.25
C GLY A 235 26.27 -1.18 -0.78
N GLY A 236 27.49 -1.25 -0.23
CA GLY A 236 27.80 -0.69 1.08
C GLY A 236 28.04 0.82 1.01
N GLY A 237 27.74 1.54 2.08
CA GLY A 237 27.98 3.00 2.16
C GLY A 237 26.98 3.80 2.98
N ASP A 238 26.14 3.19 3.80
CA ASP A 238 25.03 3.85 4.52
C ASP A 238 25.46 5.03 5.41
N GLY A 239 26.69 5.00 5.92
CA GLY A 239 27.27 6.09 6.69
C GLY A 239 27.88 7.24 5.88
N THR A 240 27.90 7.15 4.56
CA THR A 240 28.53 8.18 3.69
C THR A 240 27.67 9.44 3.67
N PRO A 241 28.22 10.63 3.98
CA PRO A 241 27.48 11.89 3.87
C PRO A 241 27.03 12.16 2.43
N LEU A 242 25.81 12.65 2.27
CA LEU A 242 25.27 13.01 0.95
C LEU A 242 26.07 14.14 0.28
N ALA A 243 26.62 15.06 1.08
CA ALA A 243 27.46 16.16 0.61
C ALA A 243 28.72 15.67 -0.12
N ASP A 244 29.33 14.56 0.34
CA ASP A 244 30.53 13.98 -0.28
C ASP A 244 30.25 13.39 -1.66
N LEU A 245 28.97 13.09 -1.94
CA LEU A 245 28.48 12.59 -3.22
C LEU A 245 27.88 13.70 -4.09
N GLY A 246 28.03 14.97 -3.67
CA GLY A 246 27.51 16.14 -4.39
C GLY A 246 25.99 16.27 -4.32
N VAL A 247 25.35 15.68 -3.32
CA VAL A 247 23.91 15.82 -3.04
C VAL A 247 23.72 16.81 -1.91
N SER A 248 23.18 17.99 -2.24
CA SER A 248 22.87 19.08 -1.30
C SER A 248 21.36 19.29 -1.18
N ASP A 249 20.94 20.22 -0.33
CA ASP A 249 19.56 20.69 -0.28
C ASP A 249 19.10 21.20 -1.67
N ALA A 250 17.85 20.93 -2.00
CA ALA A 250 17.21 21.12 -3.30
C ALA A 250 17.88 20.38 -4.49
N GLU A 251 18.84 19.49 -4.25
CA GLU A 251 19.46 18.71 -5.33
C GLU A 251 18.46 17.68 -5.87
N ARG A 252 18.44 17.54 -7.20
CA ARG A 252 17.59 16.55 -7.85
C ARG A 252 18.31 15.22 -8.03
N ILE A 253 17.71 14.16 -7.53
CA ILE A 253 18.16 12.78 -7.69
C ILE A 253 17.17 11.99 -8.54
N ARG A 254 17.64 11.11 -9.39
CA ARG A 254 16.85 10.12 -10.11
C ARG A 254 16.98 8.78 -9.39
N VAL A 255 15.85 8.22 -8.99
CA VAL A 255 15.75 6.91 -8.37
C VAL A 255 15.15 5.95 -9.39
N THR A 256 15.90 4.89 -9.72
CA THR A 256 15.47 3.85 -10.64
C THR A 256 15.28 2.55 -9.87
N TYR A 257 14.09 1.96 -9.90
CA TYR A 257 13.75 0.78 -9.12
C TYR A 257 12.92 -0.20 -9.94
N ARG A 258 12.69 -1.40 -9.39
CA ARG A 258 11.77 -2.39 -9.98
C ARG A 258 10.51 -2.49 -9.13
N GLU A 259 9.37 -2.49 -9.80
CA GLU A 259 8.05 -2.69 -9.20
C GLU A 259 7.29 -3.64 -10.13
N ASP A 260 6.82 -4.77 -9.60
CA ASP A 260 6.17 -5.84 -10.38
C ASP A 260 6.98 -6.37 -11.57
N GLY A 261 8.31 -6.36 -11.45
CA GLY A 261 9.23 -6.79 -12.50
C GLY A 261 9.51 -5.75 -13.60
N GLU A 262 8.81 -4.62 -13.60
CA GLU A 262 9.04 -3.50 -14.52
C GLU A 262 10.02 -2.48 -13.95
N ARG A 263 10.87 -1.91 -14.81
CA ARG A 263 11.80 -0.85 -14.42
C ARG A 263 11.08 0.49 -14.41
N ARG A 264 11.04 1.14 -13.24
CA ARG A 264 10.50 2.50 -13.05
C ARG A 264 11.60 3.48 -12.70
N SER A 265 11.35 4.76 -12.95
CA SER A 265 12.23 5.85 -12.56
C SER A 265 11.41 7.05 -12.10
N VAL A 266 11.84 7.66 -11.01
CA VAL A 266 11.28 8.92 -10.48
C VAL A 266 12.44 9.89 -10.27
N VAL A 267 12.25 11.18 -10.54
CA VAL A 267 13.17 12.22 -10.04
C VAL A 267 12.59 12.75 -8.73
N LEU A 268 13.46 13.04 -7.78
CA LEU A 268 13.10 13.57 -6.47
C LEU A 268 14.00 14.76 -6.18
N GLU A 269 13.47 15.77 -5.52
CA GLU A 269 14.22 16.90 -4.98
C GLU A 269 14.50 16.61 -3.50
N VAL A 270 15.77 16.61 -3.11
CA VAL A 270 16.18 16.31 -1.74
C VAL A 270 16.01 17.56 -0.89
N ALA A 271 15.23 17.45 0.18
CA ALA A 271 15.15 18.46 1.23
C ALA A 271 15.91 17.93 2.46
N VAL A 272 17.01 18.56 2.83
CA VAL A 272 17.82 18.14 4.00
C VAL A 272 17.35 18.94 5.21
N GLU A 273 16.77 18.28 6.21
CA GLU A 273 16.49 18.93 7.49
C GLU A 273 17.79 19.00 8.30
N GLU A 274 18.32 20.21 8.47
CA GLU A 274 19.40 20.44 9.44
C GLU A 274 18.79 20.47 10.85
N ASP A 275 19.21 19.52 11.70
CA ASP A 275 18.91 19.53 13.13
C ASP A 275 19.19 20.92 13.72
N ARG A 276 18.16 21.55 14.27
CA ARG A 276 18.26 22.77 15.09
C ARG A 276 18.54 22.44 16.54
#